data_AF-A0A8S3S9C4-F1
#
_entry.id   AF-A0A8S3S9C4-F1
#
_cell.length_a   1.000
_cell.length_b   1.000
_cell.length_c   1.000
_cell.angle_alpha   90.00
_cell.angle_beta   90.00
_cell.angle_gamma   90.00
#
_symmetry.space_group_name_H-M   'P 1'
#
loop_
_entity.id
_entity.type
_entity.pdbx_description
1 polymer ?
#
loop_
_entity_poly.entity_id
_entity_poly.type
_entity_poly.pdbx_seq_one_letter_code
_entity_poly.pdbx_strand_id
1 'polypeptide(L)'
;MVTMEKKPLRWFYKKYKLPFMKVLIQMIGYLSLLTGYAYMLLFNIGEDFSYTDYFLIGWMANFCLHETKQVLVSVARKRFENYANDWWNRLDWVLMITFTCGMLLKFGENSFSNDAGKIFLVVTFILLCIRILNMFSMSEFVGPKLIIIQKMFKDTYAFMTIMIVIMISFNVSYYSLLYPNSELSWSGIENIMKNGFWMLFGEFDPESDTLREPDCTFDKTAYTNGVLERCPETLGVYLSPYVRAIYGLIAIVLMLNLLIAIYRQVFKS
;
A
#
# COMPACT_ATOMS: atom_id res chain seq x y z
N MET A 1 29.54 53.41 -14.55
CA MET A 1 29.56 52.20 -13.70
C MET A 1 28.20 51.52 -13.76
N VAL A 2 28.22 50.26 -14.19
CA VAL A 2 27.25 49.16 -13.94
C VAL A 2 25.75 49.39 -14.25
N THR A 3 25.34 49.08 -15.50
CA THR A 3 23.95 48.74 -15.86
C THR A 3 23.77 47.27 -16.28
N MET A 4 24.72 46.40 -15.94
CA MET A 4 24.73 44.98 -16.36
C MET A 4 23.98 44.01 -15.43
N GLU A 5 23.50 44.43 -14.26
CA GLU A 5 23.09 43.48 -13.20
C GLU A 5 21.60 43.07 -13.19
N LYS A 6 20.76 43.59 -14.10
CA LYS A 6 19.31 43.24 -14.16
C LYS A 6 18.95 42.20 -15.22
N LYS A 7 19.89 41.83 -16.11
CA LYS A 7 19.67 40.83 -17.16
C LYS A 7 19.50 39.40 -16.63
N PRO A 8 20.29 38.88 -15.67
CA PRO A 8 20.12 37.51 -15.21
C PRO A 8 18.79 37.35 -14.44
N LEU A 9 18.43 38.27 -13.54
CA LEU A 9 17.17 38.18 -12.78
C LEU A 9 15.92 38.18 -13.67
N ARG A 10 15.86 39.04 -14.70
CA ARG A 10 14.72 39.05 -15.63
C ARG A 10 14.66 37.78 -16.49
N TRP A 11 15.82 37.22 -16.86
CA TRP A 11 15.91 35.95 -17.58
C TRP A 11 15.47 34.78 -16.70
N PHE A 12 15.94 34.71 -15.46
CA PHE A 12 15.48 33.74 -14.45
C PHE A 12 13.98 33.86 -14.19
N TYR A 13 13.46 35.08 -14.00
CA TYR A 13 12.04 35.32 -13.77
C TYR A 13 11.16 34.91 -14.97
N LYS A 14 11.61 35.17 -16.19
CA LYS A 14 10.93 34.75 -17.43
C LYS A 14 10.94 33.23 -17.59
N LYS A 15 12.03 32.57 -17.19
CA LYS A 15 12.17 31.10 -17.17
C LYS A 15 11.29 30.45 -16.09
N TYR A 16 11.17 31.06 -14.90
CA TYR A 16 10.28 30.62 -13.82
C TYR A 16 8.78 30.70 -14.17
N LYS A 17 8.39 31.62 -15.07
CA LYS A 17 6.99 31.72 -15.52
C LYS A 17 6.55 30.61 -16.47
N LEU A 18 7.47 29.82 -17.02
CA LEU A 18 7.14 28.71 -17.90
C LEU A 18 6.33 27.65 -17.11
N PRO A 19 5.21 27.15 -17.66
CA PRO A 19 4.36 26.18 -16.98
C PRO A 19 5.14 24.91 -16.57
N PHE A 20 6.07 24.49 -17.41
CA PHE A 20 7.00 23.38 -17.13
C PHE A 20 7.82 23.59 -15.85
N MET A 21 8.41 24.78 -15.65
CA MET A 21 9.24 25.05 -14.48
C MET A 21 8.42 25.03 -13.19
N LYS A 22 7.17 25.48 -13.23
CA LYS A 22 6.27 25.42 -12.08
C LYS A 22 5.99 23.98 -11.66
N VAL A 23 5.71 23.10 -12.63
CA VAL A 23 5.50 21.66 -12.37
C VAL A 23 6.77 21.01 -11.82
N LEU A 24 7.93 21.33 -12.39
CA LEU A 24 9.20 20.78 -11.92
C LEU A 24 9.52 21.18 -10.48
N ILE A 25 9.32 22.45 -10.13
CA ILE A 25 9.53 22.93 -8.75
C ILE A 25 8.55 22.27 -7.79
N GLN A 26 7.28 22.12 -8.20
CA GLN A 26 6.29 21.40 -7.41
C GLN A 26 6.66 19.94 -7.18
N MET A 27 7.16 19.25 -8.21
CA MET A 27 7.67 17.88 -8.12
C MET A 27 8.86 17.77 -7.17
N ILE A 28 9.86 18.65 -7.30
CA ILE A 28 11.04 18.67 -6.42
C ILE A 28 10.62 18.94 -4.97
N GLY A 29 9.72 19.91 -4.75
CA GLY A 29 9.16 20.19 -3.43
C GLY A 29 8.44 18.96 -2.86
N TYR A 30 7.63 18.28 -3.66
CA TYR A 30 6.92 17.07 -3.24
C TYR A 30 7.87 15.91 -2.91
N LEU A 31 8.93 15.71 -3.69
CA LEU A 31 9.96 14.73 -3.38
C LEU A 31 10.69 15.07 -2.07
N SER A 32 10.97 16.34 -1.81
CA SER A 32 11.56 16.76 -0.53
C SER A 32 10.64 16.49 0.66
N LEU A 33 9.32 16.68 0.50
CA LEU A 33 8.32 16.27 1.50
C LEU A 33 8.40 14.77 1.77
N LEU A 34 8.38 13.93 0.73
CA LEU A 34 8.44 12.48 0.88
C LEU A 34 9.71 12.03 1.59
N THR A 35 10.86 12.61 1.24
CA THR A 35 12.13 12.31 1.92
C THR A 35 12.10 12.74 3.39
N GLY A 36 11.58 13.93 3.70
CA GLY A 36 11.42 14.39 5.08
C GLY A 36 10.47 13.50 5.88
N TYR A 37 9.38 13.05 5.26
CA TYR A 37 8.41 12.14 5.88
C TYR A 37 9.01 10.75 6.12
N ALA A 38 9.75 10.21 5.15
CA ALA A 38 10.46 8.95 5.29
C ALA A 38 11.51 9.02 6.41
N TYR A 39 12.25 10.13 6.49
CA TYR A 39 13.21 10.37 7.57
C TYR A 39 12.53 10.40 8.95
N MET A 40 11.39 11.08 9.07
CA MET A 40 10.60 11.10 10.30
C MET A 40 10.11 9.71 10.69
N LEU A 41 9.54 8.93 9.77
CA LEU A 41 9.07 7.58 10.04
C LEU A 41 10.18 6.60 10.45
N LEU A 42 11.35 6.68 9.81
CA LEU A 42 12.44 5.73 10.06
C LEU A 42 13.27 6.06 11.30
N PHE A 43 13.51 7.35 11.56
CA PHE A 43 14.49 7.77 12.57
C PHE A 43 13.92 8.56 13.73
N ASN A 44 12.77 9.22 13.57
CA ASN A 44 12.21 10.15 14.55
C ASN A 44 10.71 9.90 14.81
N ILE A 45 10.31 8.64 14.89
CA ILE A 45 8.92 8.26 15.20
C ILE A 45 8.59 8.35 16.70
N GLY A 46 9.58 8.71 17.53
CA GLY A 46 9.44 8.84 18.98
C GLY A 46 8.40 9.88 19.42
N GLU A 47 8.14 9.90 20.72
CA GLU A 47 7.10 10.73 21.36
C GLU A 47 7.42 12.22 21.29
N ASP A 48 8.71 12.57 21.26
CA ASP A 48 9.15 13.97 21.18
C ASP A 48 9.05 14.53 19.76
N PHE A 49 8.51 15.76 19.67
CA PHE A 49 8.42 16.49 18.40
C PHE A 49 9.80 16.98 17.94
N SER A 50 10.25 16.45 16.81
CA SER A 50 11.46 16.90 16.12
C SER A 50 11.16 18.09 15.20
N TYR A 51 12.18 18.85 14.81
CA TYR A 51 12.07 19.88 13.78
C TYR A 51 11.44 19.36 12.47
N THR A 52 11.64 18.07 12.17
CA THR A 52 11.03 17.41 11.01
C THR A 52 9.50 17.34 11.14
N ASP A 53 8.97 17.07 12.33
CA ASP A 53 7.52 17.02 12.56
C ASP A 53 6.87 18.38 12.29
N TYR A 54 7.47 19.46 12.80
CA TYR A 54 6.97 20.81 12.55
C TYR A 54 7.00 21.19 11.06
N PHE A 55 8.06 20.79 10.35
CA PHE A 55 8.13 20.98 8.90
C PHE A 55 7.00 20.22 8.18
N LEU A 56 6.74 18.97 8.54
CA LEU A 56 5.67 18.16 7.94
C LEU A 56 4.28 18.71 8.26
N ILE A 57 4.03 19.13 9.51
CA ILE A 57 2.78 19.79 9.91
C ILE A 57 2.57 21.06 9.09
N GLY A 58 3.60 21.91 8.96
CA GLY A 58 3.51 23.14 8.18
C GLY A 58 3.22 22.87 6.71
N TRP A 59 3.88 21.87 6.13
CA TRP A 59 3.62 21.47 4.75
C TRP A 59 2.20 20.95 4.56
N MET A 60 1.75 20.08 5.47
CA MET A 60 0.44 19.48 5.40
C MET A 60 -0.68 20.49 5.68
N ALA A 61 -0.45 21.50 6.52
CA ALA A 61 -1.35 22.62 6.70
C ALA A 61 -1.49 23.45 5.40
N ASN A 62 -0.37 23.73 4.72
CA ASN A 62 -0.42 24.38 3.40
C ASN A 62 -1.19 23.51 2.39
N PHE A 63 -0.98 22.20 2.43
CA PHE A 63 -1.73 21.25 1.60
C PHE A 63 -3.25 21.33 1.86
N CYS A 64 -3.69 21.33 3.12
CA CYS A 64 -5.10 21.51 3.49
C CYS A 64 -5.67 22.85 3.01
N LEU A 65 -4.90 23.95 3.10
CA LEU A 65 -5.33 25.27 2.61
C LEU A 65 -5.53 25.27 1.08
N HIS A 66 -4.67 24.57 0.35
CA HIS A 66 -4.83 24.41 -1.09
C HIS A 66 -6.10 23.64 -1.46
N GLU A 67 -6.40 22.54 -0.76
CA GLU A 67 -7.62 21.76 -1.05
C GLU A 67 -8.90 22.46 -0.62
N THR A 68 -8.93 23.08 0.55
CA THR A 68 -10.09 23.88 0.97
C THR A 68 -10.38 25.02 0.00
N LYS A 69 -9.34 25.68 -0.54
CA LYS A 69 -9.50 26.68 -1.61
C LYS A 69 -10.07 26.05 -2.89
N GLN A 70 -9.62 24.86 -3.29
CA GLN A 70 -10.13 24.17 -4.47
C GLN A 70 -11.62 23.81 -4.32
N VAL A 71 -12.03 23.37 -3.13
CA VAL A 71 -13.44 23.13 -2.78
C VAL A 71 -14.26 24.41 -2.84
N LEU A 72 -13.80 25.50 -2.22
CA LEU A 72 -14.52 26.77 -2.25
C LEU A 72 -14.76 27.27 -3.68
N VAL A 73 -13.75 27.13 -4.55
CA VAL A 73 -13.87 27.48 -5.98
C VAL A 73 -14.83 26.54 -6.71
N SER A 74 -14.84 25.24 -6.41
CA SER A 74 -15.75 24.29 -7.05
C SER A 74 -17.21 24.51 -6.66
N VAL A 75 -17.46 24.86 -5.39
CA VAL A 75 -18.78 25.26 -4.87
C VAL A 75 -19.24 26.56 -5.51
N ALA A 76 -18.38 27.59 -5.55
CA ALA A 76 -18.70 28.88 -6.17
C ALA A 76 -19.07 28.74 -7.66
N ARG A 77 -18.49 27.74 -8.35
CA ARG A 77 -18.76 27.43 -9.77
C ARG A 77 -19.92 26.45 -9.98
N LYS A 78 -20.63 26.02 -8.92
CA LYS A 78 -21.68 24.97 -8.97
C LYS A 78 -21.19 23.66 -9.63
N ARG A 79 -19.93 23.29 -9.41
CA ARG A 79 -19.30 22.05 -9.95
C ARG A 79 -18.82 21.12 -8.82
N PHE A 80 -19.48 21.18 -7.66
CA PHE A 80 -19.09 20.39 -6.50
C PHE A 80 -19.25 18.88 -6.75
N GLU A 81 -20.29 18.45 -7.47
CA GLU A 81 -20.50 17.04 -7.82
C GLU A 81 -19.32 16.45 -8.61
N ASN A 82 -18.79 17.21 -9.58
CA ASN A 82 -17.62 16.78 -10.34
C ASN A 82 -16.36 16.71 -9.47
N TYR A 83 -16.21 17.62 -8.51
CA TYR A 83 -15.10 17.58 -7.55
C TYR A 83 -15.20 16.34 -6.65
N ALA A 84 -16.37 16.05 -6.10
CA ALA A 84 -16.60 14.92 -5.20
C ALA A 84 -16.49 13.56 -5.91
N ASN A 85 -16.82 13.50 -7.21
CA ASN A 85 -16.72 12.30 -8.02
C ASN A 85 -15.30 11.98 -8.51
N ASP A 86 -14.37 12.94 -8.44
CA ASP A 86 -12.97 12.71 -8.78
C ASP A 86 -12.27 11.82 -7.75
N TRP A 87 -11.63 10.76 -8.24
CA TRP A 87 -10.89 9.79 -7.42
C TRP A 87 -9.74 10.46 -6.65
N TRP A 88 -9.01 11.39 -7.29
CA TRP A 88 -7.86 12.04 -6.67
C TRP A 88 -8.28 12.96 -5.53
N ASN A 89 -9.36 13.72 -5.71
CA ASN A 89 -9.87 14.60 -4.65
C ASN A 89 -10.34 13.78 -3.44
N ARG A 90 -10.99 12.62 -3.65
CA ARG A 90 -11.35 11.72 -2.53
C ARG A 90 -10.12 11.18 -1.81
N LEU A 91 -9.08 10.77 -2.56
CA LEU A 91 -7.82 10.30 -1.97
C LEU A 91 -7.16 11.41 -1.13
N ASP A 92 -7.21 12.66 -1.58
CA ASP A 92 -6.66 13.81 -0.87
C ASP A 92 -7.37 14.07 0.47
N TRP A 93 -8.70 13.91 0.51
CA TRP A 93 -9.45 13.96 1.76
C TRP A 93 -9.09 12.83 2.72
N VAL A 94 -8.98 11.60 2.22
CA VAL A 94 -8.54 10.46 3.05
C VAL A 94 -7.15 10.72 3.61
N LEU A 95 -6.22 11.22 2.80
CA LEU A 95 -4.86 11.56 3.20
C LEU A 95 -4.84 12.63 4.31
N MET A 96 -5.66 13.67 4.20
CA MET A 96 -5.78 14.70 5.25
C MET A 96 -6.33 14.13 6.56
N ILE A 97 -7.37 13.28 6.48
CA ILE A 97 -7.97 12.65 7.66
C ILE A 97 -7.00 11.67 8.32
N THR A 98 -6.33 10.81 7.56
CA THR A 98 -5.37 9.84 8.13
C THR A 98 -4.17 10.54 8.74
N PHE A 99 -3.67 11.62 8.12
CA PHE A 99 -2.56 12.40 8.70
C PHE A 99 -2.97 13.04 10.02
N THR A 100 -4.12 13.71 10.05
CA THR A 100 -4.61 14.37 11.27
C THR A 100 -4.86 13.38 12.40
N CYS A 101 -5.49 12.23 12.11
CA CYS A 101 -5.64 11.14 13.08
C CYS A 101 -4.28 10.62 13.57
N GLY A 102 -3.32 10.39 12.66
CA GLY A 102 -1.98 9.90 13.03
C GLY A 102 -1.23 10.88 13.93
N MET A 103 -1.27 12.17 13.63
CA MET A 103 -0.65 13.20 14.46
C MET A 103 -1.33 13.34 15.81
N LEU A 104 -2.67 13.34 15.87
CA LEU A 104 -3.42 13.40 17.14
C LEU A 104 -3.13 12.20 18.05
N LEU A 105 -3.00 11.01 17.47
CA LEU A 105 -2.66 9.79 18.21
C LEU A 105 -1.19 9.79 18.67
N LYS A 106 -0.28 10.39 17.88
CA LYS A 106 1.12 10.63 18.30
C LYS A 106 1.21 11.56 19.51
N PHE A 107 0.28 12.50 19.69
CA PHE A 107 0.20 13.35 20.90
C PHE A 107 -0.31 12.61 22.16
N GLY A 108 -0.87 11.41 22.02
CA GLY A 108 -1.41 10.67 23.16
C GLY A 108 -0.30 10.03 24.00
N GLU A 109 -0.32 10.23 25.31
CA GLU A 109 0.66 9.67 26.27
C GLU A 109 0.56 8.13 26.45
N ASN A 110 -0.46 7.49 25.86
CA ASN A 110 -0.68 6.05 26.01
C ASN A 110 0.10 5.25 24.94
N SER A 111 0.82 4.20 25.35
CA SER A 111 1.60 3.35 24.42
C SER A 111 0.76 2.75 23.28
N PHE A 112 -0.48 2.34 23.56
CA PHE A 112 -1.41 1.86 22.52
C PHE A 112 -1.78 2.94 21.50
N SER A 113 -2.01 4.18 21.96
CA SER A 113 -2.30 5.31 21.09
C SER A 113 -1.11 5.64 20.20
N ASN A 114 0.11 5.54 20.73
CA ASN A 114 1.34 5.76 19.98
C ASN A 114 1.47 4.74 18.84
N ASP A 115 1.31 3.44 19.11
CA ASP A 115 1.39 2.41 18.06
C ASP A 115 0.28 2.55 17.01
N ALA A 116 -0.94 2.88 17.42
CA ALA A 116 -2.01 3.21 16.47
C ALA A 116 -1.65 4.44 15.61
N GLY A 117 -1.09 5.49 16.22
CA GLY A 117 -0.61 6.68 15.53
C GLY A 117 0.43 6.38 14.47
N LYS A 118 1.40 5.49 14.78
CA LYS A 118 2.40 5.02 13.81
C LYS A 118 1.75 4.37 12.60
N ILE A 119 0.75 3.52 12.78
CA ILE A 119 0.03 2.86 11.69
C ILE A 119 -0.62 3.91 10.77
N PHE A 120 -1.34 4.89 11.34
CA PHE A 120 -1.94 5.97 10.56
C PHE A 120 -0.91 6.82 9.82
N LEU A 121 0.25 7.09 10.42
CA LEU A 121 1.34 7.84 9.79
C LEU A 121 1.99 7.05 8.64
N VAL A 122 2.15 5.72 8.79
CA VAL A 122 2.64 4.84 7.72
C VAL A 122 1.63 4.78 6.56
N VAL A 123 0.34 4.62 6.85
CA VAL A 123 -0.73 4.66 5.83
C VAL A 123 -0.71 6.01 5.11
N THR A 124 -0.53 7.11 5.84
CA THR A 124 -0.44 8.45 5.24
C THR A 124 0.77 8.58 4.31
N PHE A 125 1.93 8.01 4.66
CA PHE A 125 3.09 7.98 3.76
C PHE A 125 2.79 7.22 2.46
N ILE A 126 2.12 6.07 2.56
CA ILE A 126 1.69 5.30 1.38
C ILE A 126 0.75 6.13 0.50
N LEU A 127 -0.22 6.84 1.10
CA LEU A 127 -1.13 7.73 0.37
C LEU A 127 -0.39 8.89 -0.30
N LEU A 128 0.59 9.50 0.36
CA LEU A 128 1.48 10.52 -0.23
C LEU A 128 2.28 9.94 -1.41
N CYS A 129 2.78 8.71 -1.30
CA CYS A 129 3.44 8.03 -2.41
C CYS A 129 2.47 7.78 -3.58
N ILE A 130 1.24 7.32 -3.34
CA ILE A 130 0.24 7.14 -4.41
C ILE A 130 -0.09 8.48 -5.08
N ARG A 131 -0.20 9.56 -4.31
CA ARG A 131 -0.48 10.91 -4.81
C ARG A 131 0.59 11.43 -5.79
N ILE A 132 1.84 10.94 -5.73
CA ILE A 132 2.85 11.31 -6.74
C ILE A 132 2.43 10.90 -8.15
N LEU A 133 1.66 9.80 -8.28
CA LEU A 133 1.13 9.33 -9.54
C LEU A 133 0.16 10.34 -10.16
N ASN A 134 -0.57 11.12 -9.34
CA ASN A 134 -1.42 12.20 -9.85
C ASN A 134 -0.57 13.28 -10.56
N MET A 135 0.57 13.64 -9.98
CA MET A 135 1.48 14.61 -10.61
C MET A 135 2.09 14.04 -11.90
N PHE A 136 2.42 12.74 -11.92
CA PHE A 136 2.89 12.07 -13.14
C PHE A 136 1.79 11.91 -14.19
N SER A 137 0.52 11.86 -13.78
CA SER A 137 -0.62 11.78 -14.71
C SER A 137 -0.72 13.04 -15.61
N MET A 138 -0.22 14.17 -15.12
CA MET A 138 -0.15 15.43 -15.87
C MET A 138 1.04 15.50 -16.84
N SER A 139 1.95 14.52 -16.82
CA SER A 139 3.09 14.45 -17.73
C SER A 139 2.65 13.94 -19.11
N GLU A 140 3.09 14.60 -20.18
CA GLU A 140 2.79 14.21 -21.56
C GLU A 140 3.27 12.80 -21.90
N PHE A 141 4.39 12.36 -21.33
CA PHE A 141 4.99 11.05 -21.61
C PHE A 141 4.46 9.91 -20.71
N VAL A 142 4.14 10.22 -19.46
CA VAL A 142 3.78 9.21 -18.43
C VAL A 142 2.27 9.14 -18.22
N GLY A 143 1.55 10.25 -18.39
CA GLY A 143 0.11 10.37 -18.20
C GLY A 143 -0.70 9.36 -19.02
N PRO A 144 -0.52 9.26 -20.35
CA PRO A 144 -1.23 8.29 -21.17
C PRO A 144 -1.02 6.84 -20.71
N LYS A 145 0.21 6.50 -20.28
CA LYS A 145 0.54 5.16 -19.77
C LYS A 145 -0.19 4.86 -18.46
N LEU A 146 -0.27 5.83 -17.53
CA LEU A 146 -1.00 5.68 -16.28
C LEU A 146 -2.51 5.51 -16.50
N ILE A 147 -3.09 6.24 -17.45
CA ILE A 147 -4.52 6.11 -17.81
C ILE A 147 -4.83 4.71 -18.36
N ILE A 148 -3.94 4.18 -19.21
CA ILE A 148 -4.05 2.81 -19.74
C ILE A 148 -4.02 1.78 -18.60
N ILE A 149 -3.07 1.91 -17.67
CA ILE A 149 -2.96 1.04 -16.49
C ILE A 149 -4.25 1.12 -15.63
N GLN A 150 -4.78 2.32 -15.40
CA GLN A 150 -6.02 2.50 -14.64
C GLN A 150 -7.22 1.79 -15.29
N LYS A 151 -7.30 1.81 -16.63
CA LYS A 151 -8.38 1.14 -17.36
C LYS A 151 -8.31 -0.39 -17.25
N MET A 152 -7.10 -0.95 -17.15
CA MET A 152 -6.87 -2.39 -17.03
C MET A 152 -7.34 -2.98 -15.71
N PHE A 153 -7.29 -2.21 -14.61
CA PHE A 153 -7.71 -2.69 -13.31
C PHE A 153 -9.18 -3.15 -13.26
N LYS A 154 -10.06 -2.56 -14.09
CA LYS A 154 -11.48 -2.97 -14.15
C LYS A 154 -11.64 -4.40 -14.67
N ASP A 155 -10.90 -4.76 -15.71
CA ASP A 155 -10.99 -6.09 -16.31
C ASP A 155 -10.26 -7.13 -15.46
N THR A 156 -9.22 -6.72 -14.74
CA THR A 156 -8.49 -7.55 -13.76
C THR A 156 -9.33 -7.92 -12.53
N TYR A 157 -10.34 -7.14 -12.16
CA TYR A 157 -11.12 -7.38 -10.94
C TYR A 157 -11.80 -8.76 -10.92
N ALA A 158 -12.41 -9.18 -12.04
CA ALA A 158 -13.06 -10.48 -12.13
C ALA A 158 -12.07 -11.65 -11.95
N PHE A 159 -10.86 -11.53 -12.51
CA PHE A 159 -9.80 -12.51 -12.32
C PHE A 159 -9.30 -12.56 -10.87
N MET A 160 -9.17 -11.40 -10.21
CA MET A 160 -8.79 -11.34 -8.79
C MET A 160 -9.83 -12.05 -7.91
N THR A 161 -11.12 -11.94 -8.23
CA THR A 161 -12.17 -12.70 -7.51
C THR A 161 -11.98 -14.20 -7.65
N ILE A 162 -11.73 -14.71 -8.87
CA ILE A 162 -11.46 -16.13 -9.10
C ILE A 162 -10.22 -16.58 -8.32
N MET A 163 -9.16 -15.78 -8.33
CA MET A 163 -7.92 -16.05 -7.62
C MET A 163 -8.12 -16.15 -6.10
N ILE A 164 -8.91 -15.24 -5.51
CA ILE A 164 -9.26 -15.26 -4.08
C ILE A 164 -10.02 -16.54 -3.72
N VAL A 165 -11.00 -16.95 -4.54
CA VAL A 165 -11.78 -18.18 -4.30
C VAL A 165 -10.87 -19.41 -4.31
N ILE A 166 -9.96 -19.51 -5.27
CA ILE A 166 -9.02 -20.63 -5.37
C ILE A 166 -8.02 -20.61 -4.22
N MET A 167 -7.52 -19.42 -3.83
CA MET A 167 -6.63 -19.26 -2.67
C MET A 167 -7.30 -19.74 -1.37
N ILE A 168 -8.55 -19.35 -1.13
CA ILE A 168 -9.31 -19.80 0.06
C ILE A 168 -9.53 -21.32 0.00
N SER A 169 -9.92 -21.86 -1.14
CA SER A 169 -10.11 -23.30 -1.32
C SER A 169 -8.85 -24.10 -1.03
N PHE A 170 -7.70 -23.62 -1.50
CA PHE A 170 -6.41 -24.22 -1.22
C PHE A 170 -6.09 -24.15 0.27
N ASN A 171 -6.18 -22.97 0.87
CA ASN A 171 -5.87 -22.74 2.28
C ASN A 171 -6.67 -23.65 3.21
N VAL A 172 -7.98 -23.77 2.98
CA VAL A 172 -8.85 -24.65 3.76
C VAL A 172 -8.45 -26.12 3.57
N SER A 173 -8.22 -26.55 2.33
CA SER A 173 -7.87 -27.95 2.03
C SER A 173 -6.51 -28.32 2.63
N TYR A 174 -5.49 -27.52 2.37
CA TYR A 174 -4.13 -27.71 2.86
C TYR A 174 -4.07 -27.70 4.39
N TYR A 175 -4.72 -26.74 5.05
CA TYR A 175 -4.73 -26.69 6.52
C TYR A 175 -5.49 -27.87 7.14
N SER A 176 -6.60 -28.30 6.53
CA SER A 176 -7.37 -29.46 7.01
C SER A 176 -6.60 -30.78 6.93
N LEU A 177 -5.70 -30.92 5.95
CA LEU A 177 -4.86 -32.10 5.76
C LEU A 177 -3.74 -32.18 6.81
N LEU A 178 -3.11 -31.05 7.15
CA LEU A 178 -1.99 -31.01 8.09
C LEU A 178 -2.43 -30.93 9.55
N TYR A 179 -3.51 -30.18 9.84
CA TYR A 179 -3.93 -29.89 11.21
C TYR A 179 -5.44 -30.16 11.41
N PRO A 180 -5.89 -31.43 11.31
CA PRO A 180 -7.30 -31.78 11.50
C PRO A 180 -7.78 -31.45 12.92
N ASN A 181 -9.05 -31.09 13.10
CA ASN A 181 -9.61 -30.76 14.43
C ASN A 181 -8.88 -29.63 15.19
N SER A 182 -8.33 -28.66 14.46
CA SER A 182 -7.77 -27.43 15.03
C SER A 182 -8.87 -26.55 15.63
N GLU A 183 -8.54 -25.84 16.73
CA GLU A 183 -9.47 -24.90 17.35
C GLU A 183 -9.53 -23.60 16.54
N LEU A 184 -10.72 -22.99 16.53
CA LEU A 184 -10.94 -21.72 15.84
C LEU A 184 -10.23 -20.59 16.60
N SER A 185 -9.10 -20.12 16.07
CA SER A 185 -8.37 -18.96 16.58
C SER A 185 -8.14 -17.92 15.49
N TRP A 186 -8.16 -16.64 15.87
CA TRP A 186 -7.90 -15.54 14.93
C TRP A 186 -6.48 -15.60 14.35
N SER A 187 -5.49 -15.93 15.19
CA SER A 187 -4.11 -16.15 14.77
C SER A 187 -3.97 -17.34 13.81
N GLY A 188 -4.76 -18.40 14.02
CA GLY A 188 -4.83 -19.55 13.11
C GLY A 188 -5.36 -19.16 11.73
N ILE A 189 -6.47 -18.44 11.66
CA ILE A 189 -7.05 -17.93 10.40
C ILE A 189 -6.06 -17.03 9.67
N GLU A 190 -5.38 -16.13 10.39
CA GLU A 190 -4.37 -15.25 9.82
C GLU A 190 -3.19 -16.04 9.22
N ASN A 191 -2.67 -17.03 9.94
CA ASN A 191 -1.56 -17.85 9.47
C ASN A 191 -1.96 -18.68 8.22
N ILE A 192 -3.16 -19.26 8.23
CA ILE A 192 -3.74 -19.97 7.09
C ILE A 192 -3.79 -19.08 5.86
N MET A 193 -4.33 -17.87 6.00
CA MET A 193 -4.49 -16.95 4.88
C MET A 193 -3.14 -16.44 4.36
N LYS A 194 -2.18 -16.16 5.25
CA LYS A 194 -0.81 -15.76 4.90
C LYS A 194 -0.10 -16.82 4.06
N ASN A 195 -0.18 -18.09 4.45
CA ASN A 195 0.50 -19.17 3.74
C ASN A 195 0.04 -19.30 2.28
N GLY A 196 -1.27 -19.34 2.01
CA GLY A 196 -1.76 -19.40 0.62
C GLY A 196 -1.51 -18.14 -0.19
N PHE A 197 -1.40 -16.98 0.46
CA PHE A 197 -1.01 -15.73 -0.19
C PHE A 197 0.45 -15.76 -0.64
N TRP A 198 1.39 -16.07 0.26
CA TRP A 198 2.81 -16.17 -0.07
C TRP A 198 3.09 -17.25 -1.11
N MET A 199 2.34 -18.34 -1.04
CA MET A 199 2.42 -19.41 -2.02
C MET A 199 2.10 -18.94 -3.45
N LEU A 200 1.22 -17.95 -3.62
CA LEU A 200 0.92 -17.38 -4.93
C LEU A 200 2.16 -16.72 -5.58
N PHE A 201 3.07 -16.21 -4.76
CA PHE A 201 4.34 -15.62 -5.18
C PHE A 201 5.49 -16.65 -5.24
N GLY A 202 5.20 -17.93 -5.00
CA GLY A 202 6.19 -19.00 -4.99
C GLY A 202 6.98 -19.12 -3.69
N GLU A 203 6.59 -18.38 -2.64
CA GLU A 203 7.19 -18.49 -1.33
C GLU A 203 6.40 -19.48 -0.48
N PHE A 204 7.05 -20.59 -0.10
CA PHE A 204 6.49 -21.55 0.83
C PHE A 204 7.60 -22.11 1.69
N ASP A 205 7.26 -22.40 2.94
CA ASP A 205 8.16 -23.08 3.85
C ASP A 205 7.91 -24.61 3.76
N PRO A 206 8.87 -25.41 3.27
CA PRO A 206 8.77 -26.87 3.30
C PRO A 206 9.12 -27.45 4.66
N GLU A 207 9.85 -26.73 5.52
CA GLU A 207 10.29 -27.22 6.82
C GLU A 207 9.10 -27.30 7.78
N SER A 208 8.24 -26.27 7.79
CA SER A 208 7.00 -26.27 8.59
C SER A 208 6.06 -27.45 8.31
N ASP A 209 6.07 -28.00 7.11
CA ASP A 209 5.27 -29.18 6.74
C ASP A 209 5.83 -30.49 7.28
N THR A 210 7.11 -30.52 7.63
CA THR A 210 7.84 -31.74 8.00
C THR A 210 8.32 -31.75 9.45
N LEU A 211 7.94 -30.71 10.21
CA LEU A 211 8.18 -30.61 11.65
C LEU A 211 7.75 -31.90 12.38
N ARG A 212 8.61 -32.36 13.29
CA ARG A 212 8.39 -33.55 14.13
C ARG A 212 8.88 -33.26 15.54
N GLU A 213 8.46 -34.09 16.48
CA GLU A 213 8.98 -34.05 17.85
C GLU A 213 10.52 -34.21 17.85
N PRO A 214 11.27 -33.40 18.62
CA PRO A 214 10.83 -32.58 19.76
C PRO A 214 10.44 -31.12 19.44
N ASP A 215 10.54 -30.66 18.19
CA ASP A 215 10.36 -29.24 17.83
C ASP A 215 8.88 -28.82 17.73
N CYS A 216 7.96 -29.79 17.69
CA CYS A 216 6.51 -29.61 17.73
C CYS A 216 5.88 -30.62 18.70
N THR A 217 4.57 -30.52 18.96
CA THR A 217 3.83 -31.46 19.82
C THR A 217 2.50 -31.91 19.21
N PHE A 218 2.06 -33.13 19.53
CA PHE A 218 0.68 -33.59 19.30
C PHE A 218 -0.25 -33.37 20.50
N ASP A 219 0.30 -33.03 21.67
CA ASP A 219 -0.48 -32.80 22.88
C ASP A 219 -1.25 -31.49 22.78
N LYS A 220 -2.59 -31.61 22.87
CA LYS A 220 -3.51 -30.49 22.82
C LYS A 220 -3.17 -29.39 23.81
N THR A 221 -2.80 -29.75 25.03
CA THR A 221 -2.53 -28.78 26.09
C THR A 221 -1.25 -27.98 25.85
N ALA A 222 -0.24 -28.60 25.22
CA ALA A 222 1.04 -27.96 24.97
C ALA A 222 0.98 -26.96 23.80
N TYR A 223 0.25 -27.26 22.71
CA TYR A 223 0.11 -26.29 21.61
C TYR A 223 -0.96 -25.21 21.87
N THR A 224 -2.02 -25.47 22.65
CA THR A 224 -2.99 -24.41 22.99
C THR A 224 -2.39 -23.36 23.92
N ASN A 225 -1.46 -23.77 24.79
CA ASN A 225 -0.75 -22.87 25.69
C ASN A 225 0.43 -22.16 25.03
N GLY A 226 0.71 -22.42 23.74
CA GLY A 226 1.78 -21.79 22.98
C GLY A 226 3.20 -22.19 23.42
N VAL A 227 3.35 -23.34 24.10
CA VAL A 227 4.66 -23.84 24.56
C VAL A 227 5.46 -24.39 23.38
N LEU A 228 4.78 -25.11 22.48
CA LEU A 228 5.34 -25.71 21.27
C LEU A 228 4.29 -25.64 20.16
N GLU A 229 4.71 -25.58 18.90
CA GLU A 229 3.80 -25.59 17.76
C GLU A 229 3.16 -26.97 17.58
N ARG A 230 1.99 -27.01 16.94
CA ARG A 230 1.30 -28.27 16.65
C ARG A 230 2.05 -29.02 15.55
N CYS A 231 2.30 -30.32 15.73
CA CYS A 231 2.89 -31.14 14.68
C CYS A 231 1.91 -31.40 13.51
N PRO A 232 2.40 -31.40 12.26
CA PRO A 232 1.63 -31.79 11.10
C PRO A 232 1.35 -33.30 11.07
N GLU A 233 0.17 -33.69 10.60
CA GLU A 233 -0.21 -35.10 10.44
C GLU A 233 0.55 -35.78 9.30
N THR A 234 0.94 -37.06 9.51
CA THR A 234 1.73 -37.84 8.55
C THR A 234 1.10 -37.93 7.15
N LEU A 235 -0.23 -38.07 7.08
CA LEU A 235 -0.98 -38.06 5.82
C LEU A 235 -0.90 -36.68 5.13
N GLY A 236 -1.02 -35.62 5.92
CA GLY A 236 -0.90 -34.24 5.45
C GLY A 236 0.48 -33.94 4.90
N VAL A 237 1.54 -34.39 5.57
CA VAL A 237 2.94 -34.25 5.10
C VAL A 237 3.13 -34.94 3.74
N TYR A 238 2.55 -36.13 3.56
CA TYR A 238 2.66 -36.87 2.31
C TYR A 238 1.89 -36.21 1.14
N LEU A 239 0.69 -35.68 1.41
CA LEU A 239 -0.18 -35.08 0.39
C LEU A 239 0.12 -33.60 0.10
N SER A 240 0.65 -32.86 1.09
CA SER A 240 1.00 -31.45 0.99
C SER A 240 1.72 -31.08 -0.31
N PRO A 241 2.84 -31.74 -0.70
CA PRO A 241 3.58 -31.34 -1.90
C PRO A 241 2.75 -31.44 -3.18
N TYR A 242 1.85 -32.42 -3.27
CA TYR A 242 0.97 -32.59 -4.43
C TYR A 242 -0.13 -31.51 -4.48
N VAL A 243 -0.77 -31.23 -3.35
CA VAL A 243 -1.80 -30.18 -3.24
C VAL A 243 -1.18 -28.82 -3.57
N ARG A 244 0.02 -28.56 -3.04
CA ARG A 244 0.82 -27.38 -3.33
C ARG A 244 1.15 -27.27 -4.83
N ALA A 245 1.64 -28.34 -5.44
CA ALA A 245 1.98 -28.35 -6.88
C ALA A 245 0.77 -28.06 -7.77
N ILE A 246 -0.40 -28.65 -7.48
CA ILE A 246 -1.63 -28.42 -8.24
C ILE A 246 -2.08 -26.96 -8.11
N TYR A 247 -2.11 -26.43 -6.89
CA TYR A 247 -2.48 -25.02 -6.67
C TYR A 247 -1.51 -24.06 -7.36
N GLY A 248 -0.20 -24.30 -7.24
CA GLY A 248 0.82 -23.49 -7.91
C GLY A 248 0.66 -23.48 -9.43
N LEU A 249 0.39 -24.63 -10.04
CA LEU A 249 0.14 -24.73 -11.49
C LEU A 249 -1.10 -23.91 -11.89
N ILE A 250 -2.21 -24.08 -11.18
CA ILE A 250 -3.46 -23.33 -11.45
C ILE A 250 -3.21 -21.83 -11.30
N ALA A 251 -2.53 -21.40 -10.23
CA ALA A 251 -2.20 -20.00 -9.99
C ALA A 251 -1.33 -19.42 -11.10
N ILE A 252 -0.28 -20.14 -11.53
CA ILE A 252 0.60 -19.70 -12.63
C ILE A 252 -0.18 -19.57 -13.94
N VAL A 253 -1.03 -20.55 -14.29
CA VAL A 253 -1.84 -20.49 -15.52
C VAL A 253 -2.80 -19.30 -15.48
N LEU A 254 -3.45 -19.05 -14.35
CA LEU A 254 -4.35 -17.90 -14.17
C LEU A 254 -3.62 -16.57 -14.24
N MET A 255 -2.48 -16.43 -13.54
CA MET A 255 -1.65 -15.23 -13.58
C MET A 255 -1.12 -14.95 -14.98
N LEU A 256 -0.71 -16.00 -15.71
CA LEU A 256 -0.24 -15.87 -17.09
C LEU A 256 -1.38 -15.47 -18.05
N ASN A 257 -2.57 -16.02 -17.88
CA ASN A 257 -3.75 -15.62 -18.65
C ASN A 257 -4.14 -14.16 -18.39
N LEU A 258 -4.06 -13.71 -17.13
CA LEU A 258 -4.27 -12.32 -16.76
C LEU A 258 -3.22 -11.42 -17.41
N LEU A 259 -1.94 -11.79 -17.35
CA LEU A 259 -0.84 -11.03 -17.93
C LEU A 259 -1.02 -10.89 -19.46
N ILE A 260 -1.39 -11.97 -20.15
CA ILE A 260 -1.69 -11.95 -21.59
C ILE A 260 -2.89 -11.04 -21.88
N ALA A 261 -3.94 -11.10 -21.07
CA ALA A 261 -5.12 -10.25 -21.22
C ALA A 261 -4.75 -8.76 -21.10
N ILE A 262 -3.97 -8.41 -20.07
CA ILE A 262 -3.45 -7.05 -19.85
C ILE A 262 -2.62 -6.60 -21.05
N TYR A 263 -1.61 -7.38 -21.48
CA TYR A 263 -0.80 -7.03 -22.64
C TYR A 263 -1.65 -6.82 -23.89
N ARG A 264 -2.59 -7.73 -24.18
CA ARG A 264 -3.49 -7.61 -25.35
C ARG A 264 -4.32 -6.34 -25.28
N GLN A 265 -4.75 -5.92 -24.09
CA GLN A 265 -5.49 -4.67 -23.92
C GLN A 265 -4.59 -3.44 -24.09
N VAL A 266 -3.33 -3.49 -23.65
CA VAL A 266 -2.35 -2.40 -23.86
C VAL A 266 -2.14 -2.19 -25.35
N PHE A 267 -1.88 -3.26 -26.11
CA PHE A 267 -1.53 -3.18 -27.52
C PHE A 267 -2.72 -2.89 -28.46
N LYS A 268 -3.95 -3.09 -28.01
CA LYS A 268 -5.16 -2.78 -28.79
C LYS A 268 -5.66 -1.33 -28.58
N SER A 269 -5.20 -0.65 -27.52
CA SER A 269 -5.57 0.74 -27.21
C SER A 269 -4.56 1.73 -27.77
#